data_AF-D2U004-F1
#
_entry.id   AF-D2U004-F1
#
_cell.length_a   1.000
_cell.length_b   1.000
_cell.length_c   1.000
_cell.angle_alpha   90.00
_cell.angle_beta   90.00
_cell.angle_gamma   90.00
#
_symmetry.space_group_name_H-M   'P 1'
#
loop_
_entity.id
_entity.type
_entity.pdbx_description
1 polymer ?
#
loop_
_entity_poly.entity_id
_entity_poly.type
_entity_poly.pdbx_seq_one_letter_code
_entity_poly.pdbx_strand_id
1 'polypeptide(L)'
;MDAASRYQFPTTLTHQRRFCGLPMDEVVVYLPLIICTIFVNMWIFAPALAIAFVGLRRLKQGKGSSYLLGLAYWCLPTSIMRFFITVLPESFKRYWIA
;
A
#
# COMPACT_ATOMS: atom_id res chain seq x y z
N MET A 1 -1.59 -15.08 42.20
CA MET A 1 -1.90 -14.45 40.90
C MET A 1 -0.71 -13.57 40.54
N ASP A 2 0.17 -14.07 39.67
CA ASP A 2 1.39 -13.38 39.29
C ASP A 2 1.07 -12.07 38.55
N ALA A 3 1.72 -10.97 38.96
CA ALA A 3 1.51 -9.63 38.41
C ALA A 3 1.68 -9.56 36.86
N ALA A 4 2.39 -10.53 36.27
CA ALA A 4 2.58 -10.69 34.83
C ALA A 4 1.28 -10.99 34.06
N SER A 5 0.30 -11.66 34.68
CA SER A 5 -1.00 -11.96 34.06
C SER A 5 -1.93 -10.74 33.91
N ARG A 6 -1.59 -9.62 34.56
CA ARG A 6 -2.38 -8.38 34.54
C ARG A 6 -2.15 -7.53 33.29
N TYR A 7 -1.02 -7.73 32.62
CA TYR A 7 -0.63 -6.99 31.42
C TYR A 7 -0.74 -7.89 30.19
N GLN A 8 -1.96 -8.06 29.68
CA GLN A 8 -2.18 -8.72 28.39
C GLN A 8 -2.08 -7.67 27.29
N PHE A 9 -0.91 -7.58 26.65
CA PHE A 9 -0.76 -6.68 25.50
C PHE A 9 -1.67 -7.15 24.37
N PRO A 10 -2.53 -6.28 23.81
CA PRO A 10 -3.39 -6.64 22.70
C PRO A 10 -2.53 -6.92 21.47
N THR A 11 -2.34 -8.20 21.15
CA THR A 11 -1.63 -8.67 19.95
C THR A 11 -2.31 -8.24 18.64
N THR A 12 -3.52 -7.69 18.73
CA THR A 12 -4.34 -7.21 17.60
C THR A 12 -3.95 -5.82 17.10
N LEU A 13 -3.16 -5.03 17.83
CA LEU A 13 -2.71 -3.70 17.35
C LEU A 13 -1.72 -3.80 16.18
N THR A 14 -0.97 -4.89 16.09
CA THR A 14 0.01 -5.14 15.02
C THR A 14 -0.62 -5.81 13.80
N HIS A 15 -1.87 -6.28 13.91
CA HIS A 15 -2.55 -6.94 12.80
C HIS A 15 -2.94 -5.92 11.72
N GLN A 16 -2.15 -5.89 10.66
CA GLN A 16 -2.49 -5.16 9.46
C GLN A 16 -3.80 -5.71 8.87
N ARG A 17 -4.73 -4.81 8.53
CA ARG A 17 -6.00 -5.17 7.89
C ARG A 17 -5.72 -5.81 6.52
N ARG A 18 -5.92 -7.12 6.42
CA ARG A 18 -5.77 -7.90 5.19
C ARG A 18 -7.15 -8.26 4.65
N PHE A 19 -7.39 -7.97 3.39
CA PHE A 19 -8.55 -8.41 2.66
C PHE A 19 -8.15 -9.59 1.76
N CYS A 20 -8.76 -10.76 1.97
CA CYS A 20 -8.41 -12.00 1.25
C CYS A 20 -6.91 -12.37 1.33
N GLY A 21 -6.29 -12.21 2.50
CA GLY A 21 -4.86 -12.50 2.71
C GLY A 21 -3.89 -11.45 2.16
N LEU A 22 -4.35 -10.56 1.26
CA LEU A 22 -3.59 -9.42 0.78
C LEU A 22 -3.86 -8.18 1.62
N PRO A 23 -2.87 -7.32 1.83
CA PRO A 23 -3.07 -6.02 2.46
C PRO A 23 -3.84 -5.07 1.53
N MET A 24 -4.68 -4.20 2.09
CA MET A 24 -5.60 -3.36 1.31
C MET A 24 -4.92 -2.49 0.25
N ASP A 25 -3.72 -2.01 0.51
CA ASP A 25 -2.98 -1.16 -0.41
C ASP A 25 -2.48 -1.90 -1.66
N GLU A 26 -2.28 -3.21 -1.59
CA GLU A 26 -2.01 -4.04 -2.79
C GLU A 26 -3.28 -4.28 -3.61
N VAL A 27 -4.41 -4.47 -2.93
CA VAL A 27 -5.70 -4.69 -3.59
C VAL A 27 -6.08 -3.48 -4.46
N VAL A 28 -5.84 -2.26 -3.98
CA VAL A 28 -6.09 -1.03 -4.73
C VAL A 28 -5.32 -0.98 -6.06
N VAL A 29 -4.13 -1.58 -6.13
CA VAL A 29 -3.32 -1.61 -7.35
C VAL A 29 -3.72 -2.77 -8.27
N TYR A 30 -3.94 -3.96 -7.72
CA TYR A 30 -4.28 -5.13 -8.54
C TYR A 30 -5.69 -5.10 -9.11
N LEU A 31 -6.67 -4.55 -8.37
CA LEU A 31 -8.07 -4.54 -8.78
C LEU A 31 -8.30 -3.82 -10.13
N PRO A 32 -7.80 -2.60 -10.37
CA PRO A 32 -7.92 -1.97 -11.68
C PRO A 32 -7.14 -2.73 -12.77
N LEU A 33 -5.98 -3.31 -12.46
CA LEU A 33 -5.21 -4.09 -13.44
C LEU A 33 -5.95 -5.36 -13.87
N ILE A 34 -6.60 -6.06 -12.94
CA ILE A 34 -7.39 -7.26 -13.24
C ILE A 34 -8.59 -6.89 -14.10
N ILE A 35 -9.31 -5.80 -13.76
CA ILE A 35 -10.43 -5.30 -14.56
C ILE A 35 -9.96 -4.97 -15.98
N CYS A 36 -8.87 -4.21 -16.15
CA CYS A 36 -8.32 -3.91 -17.48
C CYS A 36 -7.89 -5.18 -18.25
N THR A 37 -7.37 -6.20 -17.55
CA THR A 37 -6.98 -7.47 -18.18
C THR A 37 -8.17 -8.20 -18.80
N ILE A 38 -9.33 -8.16 -18.12
CA ILE A 38 -10.56 -8.80 -18.59
C ILE A 38 -11.20 -8.01 -19.73
N PHE A 39 -11.28 -6.68 -19.62
CA PHE A 39 -12.05 -5.85 -20.55
C PHE A 39 -11.27 -5.38 -21.79
N VAL A 40 -9.95 -5.20 -21.72
CA VAL A 40 -9.18 -4.57 -22.80
C VAL A 40 -8.43 -5.60 -23.63
N ASN A 41 -7.41 -6.22 -23.05
CA ASN A 41 -6.60 -7.22 -23.75
C ASN A 41 -5.75 -8.04 -22.77
N MET A 42 -6.02 -9.34 -22.69
CA MET A 42 -5.30 -10.24 -21.80
C MET A 42 -3.79 -10.28 -22.10
N TRP A 43 -3.37 -10.21 -23.37
CA TRP A 43 -1.97 -10.36 -23.75
C TRP A 43 -1.06 -9.23 -23.28
N ILE A 44 -1.60 -8.02 -23.17
CA ILE A 44 -0.84 -6.83 -22.75
C ILE A 44 -0.90 -6.68 -21.23
N PHE A 45 -2.07 -6.89 -20.65
CA PHE A 45 -2.28 -6.63 -19.23
C PHE A 45 -1.89 -7.81 -18.32
N ALA A 46 -1.87 -9.06 -18.81
CA ALA A 46 -1.37 -10.20 -18.04
C ALA A 46 0.12 -10.08 -17.66
N PRO A 47 1.06 -9.77 -18.58
CA PRO A 47 2.46 -9.55 -18.18
C PRO A 47 2.61 -8.32 -17.28
N ALA A 48 1.84 -7.25 -17.51
CA ALA A 48 1.85 -6.08 -16.63
C ALA A 48 1.40 -6.42 -15.20
N LEU A 49 0.35 -7.23 -15.05
CA LEU A 49 -0.13 -7.73 -13.75
C LEU A 49 0.94 -8.60 -13.06
N ALA A 50 1.62 -9.48 -13.81
CA ALA A 50 2.68 -10.32 -13.28
C ALA A 50 3.88 -9.50 -12.78
N ILE A 51 4.29 -8.48 -13.55
CA ILE A 51 5.36 -7.55 -13.16
C ILE A 51 4.96 -6.76 -11.91
N ALA A 52 3.73 -6.22 -11.87
CA ALA A 52 3.21 -5.52 -10.72
C ALA A 52 3.20 -6.42 -9.47
N PHE A 53 2.79 -7.69 -9.63
CA PHE A 53 2.75 -8.66 -8.55
C PHE A 53 4.13 -8.95 -7.96
N VAL A 54 5.11 -9.25 -8.81
CA VAL A 54 6.49 -9.50 -8.37
C VAL A 54 7.12 -8.25 -7.78
N GLY A 55 6.91 -7.10 -8.42
CA GLY A 55 7.44 -5.80 -8.00
C GLY A 55 6.94 -5.40 -6.61
N LEU A 56 5.62 -5.42 -6.40
CA LEU A 56 5.01 -5.11 -5.10
C LEU A 56 5.45 -6.08 -4.01
N ARG A 57 5.49 -7.39 -4.32
CA ARG A 57 5.91 -8.41 -3.35
C ARG A 57 7.37 -8.24 -2.95
N ARG A 58 8.26 -7.88 -3.87
CA ARG A 58 9.67 -7.55 -3.58
C ARG A 58 9.80 -6.25 -2.79
N LEU A 59 9.07 -5.19 -3.16
CA LEU A 59 9.14 -3.88 -2.53
C LEU A 59 8.64 -3.89 -1.08
N LYS A 60 7.63 -4.72 -0.81
CA LYS A 60 6.88 -4.74 0.45
C LYS A 60 7.24 -5.88 1.39
N GLN A 61 8.19 -6.74 1.02
CA GLN A 61 8.74 -7.74 1.94
C GLN A 61 9.23 -7.07 3.22
N GLY A 62 8.64 -7.44 4.36
CA GLY A 62 9.00 -6.92 5.68
C GLY A 62 8.53 -5.51 6.02
N LYS A 63 7.65 -4.88 5.21
CA LYS A 63 7.21 -3.49 5.42
C LYS A 63 5.70 -3.38 5.67
N GLY A 64 5.31 -2.39 6.47
CA GLY A 64 3.90 -2.15 6.83
C GLY A 64 3.05 -1.57 5.69
N SER A 65 1.72 -1.59 5.87
CA SER A 65 0.73 -1.12 4.88
C SER A 65 0.96 0.30 4.35
N SER A 66 1.46 1.20 5.20
CA SER A 66 1.65 2.62 4.82
C SER A 66 2.91 2.85 3.97
N TYR A 67 3.75 1.83 3.77
CA TYR A 67 5.00 1.99 3.05
C TYR A 67 4.78 2.35 1.57
N LEU A 68 3.79 1.73 0.92
CA LEU A 68 3.47 2.01 -0.48
C LEU A 68 2.96 3.43 -0.68
N LEU A 69 2.16 3.94 0.26
CA LEU A 69 1.71 5.34 0.25
C LEU A 69 2.89 6.29 0.44
N GLY A 70 3.83 5.95 1.33
CA GLY A 70 5.06 6.72 1.50
C GLY A 70 5.92 6.73 0.23
N LEU A 71 6.08 5.58 -0.43
CA LEU A 71 6.85 5.47 -1.67
C LEU A 71 6.16 6.23 -2.82
N ALA A 72 4.83 6.09 -2.94
CA ALA A 72 4.04 6.88 -3.87
C ALA A 72 4.19 8.38 -3.60
N TYR A 73 4.16 8.81 -2.34
CA TYR A 73 4.33 10.22 -1.98
C TYR A 73 5.67 10.81 -2.47
N TRP A 74 6.73 10.02 -2.50
CA TRP A 74 8.05 10.47 -2.98
C TRP A 74 8.23 10.32 -4.50
N CYS A 75 7.66 9.28 -5.12
CA CYS A 75 7.91 8.93 -6.51
C CYS A 75 6.81 9.36 -7.50
N LEU A 76 5.57 9.53 -7.06
CA LEU A 76 4.46 9.89 -7.95
C LEU A 76 4.35 11.42 -8.13
N PRO A 77 3.94 11.87 -9.34
CA PRO A 77 3.59 13.26 -9.58
C PRO A 77 2.37 13.69 -8.75
N THR A 78 2.37 14.96 -8.36
CA THR A 78 1.40 15.58 -7.44
C THR A 78 -0.06 15.43 -7.90
N SER A 79 -0.32 15.40 -9.21
CA SER A 79 -1.66 15.19 -9.77
C SER A 79 -2.28 13.85 -9.36
N ILE A 80 -1.48 12.78 -9.32
CA ILE A 80 -1.96 11.45 -8.92
C ILE A 80 -2.03 11.38 -7.39
N MET A 81 -1.07 12.01 -6.71
CA MET A 81 -1.05 11.99 -5.24
C MET A 81 -2.26 12.69 -4.63
N ARG A 82 -2.70 13.83 -5.20
CA ARG A 82 -3.93 14.53 -4.78
C ARG A 82 -5.19 13.69 -4.89
N PHE A 83 -5.23 12.73 -5.84
CA PHE A 83 -6.37 11.82 -5.98
C PHE A 83 -6.45 10.83 -4.81
N PHE A 84 -5.29 10.34 -4.33
CA PHE A 84 -5.23 9.38 -3.24
C PHE A 84 -5.15 10.01 -1.84
N ILE A 85 -4.46 11.15 -1.72
CA ILE A 85 -4.21 11.84 -0.46
C ILE A 85 -4.44 13.33 -0.65
N THR A 86 -5.60 13.80 -0.21
CA THR A 86 -5.97 15.22 -0.23
C THR A 86 -5.44 15.99 0.99
N VAL A 87 -5.11 15.27 2.07
CA VAL A 87 -4.76 15.86 3.39
C VAL A 87 -3.27 16.18 3.53
N LEU A 88 -2.38 15.47 2.83
CA LEU A 88 -0.94 15.73 2.93
C LEU A 88 -0.52 16.86 1.99
N PRO A 89 0.37 17.77 2.43
CA PRO A 89 0.96 18.77 1.56
C PRO A 89 1.84 18.13 0.50
N GLU A 90 2.02 18.82 -0.62
CA GLU A 90 2.89 18.34 -1.71
C GLU A 90 4.33 18.13 -1.22
N SER A 91 5.00 17.09 -1.74
CA SER A 91 6.36 16.74 -1.35
C SER A 91 7.35 17.90 -1.46
N PHE A 92 7.26 18.69 -2.54
CA PHE A 92 8.14 19.85 -2.77
C PHE A 92 7.86 21.05 -1.85
N LYS A 93 6.72 21.09 -1.17
CA LYS A 93 6.34 22.17 -0.24
C LYS A 93 6.67 21.85 1.21
N ARG A 94 7.40 20.77 1.48
CA ARG A 94 7.78 20.39 2.84
C ARG A 94 8.90 21.32 3.33
N TYR A 95 8.51 22.40 3.99
CA TYR A 95 9.44 23.25 4.74
C TYR A 95 9.68 22.63 6.13
N TRP A 96 10.94 22.65 6.57
CA TRP A 96 11.26 22.37 7.95
C TRP A 96 10.84 23.59 8.77
N ILE A 97 9.90 23.40 9.68
CA ILE A 97 9.62 24.39 10.72
C ILE A 97 10.71 24.16 11.77
N ALA A 98 11.62 25.12 11.87
CA ALA A 98 12.61 25.20 12.95
C ALA A 98 11.95 25.67 14.25
#